data_AF-A0A962NZW0-F1
#
_entry.id   AF-A0A962NZW0-F1
#
_cell.length_a   1.000
_cell.length_b   1.000
_cell.length_c   1.000
_cell.angle_alpha   90.00
_cell.angle_beta   90.00
_cell.angle_gamma   90.00
#
_symmetry.space_group_name_H-M   'P 1'
#
loop_
_entity.id
_entity.type
_entity.pdbx_description
1 polymer ?
#
loop_
_entity_poly.entity_id
_entity_poly.type
_entity_poly.pdbx_seq_one_letter_code
_entity_poly.pdbx_strand_id
1 'polypeptide(L)'
;MKKLTVIQTLPALNAGGVERGTLEIARALVAAGHRSIVISNGGRLVEQLEAEGSEHITLPVHRKSLASLWQIAPFKQILLDIKPDIIHARSR
;
A
#
# COMPACT_ATOMS: atom_id res chain seq x y z
N MET A 1 9.71 -18.31 -11.47
CA MET A 1 10.04 -16.91 -11.11
C MET A 1 10.08 -16.79 -9.59
N LYS A 2 10.96 -15.95 -9.02
CA LYS A 2 10.99 -15.68 -7.57
C LYS A 2 9.70 -14.96 -7.17
N LYS A 3 9.06 -15.37 -6.06
CA LYS A 3 7.94 -14.65 -5.46
C LYS A 3 8.47 -13.35 -4.84
N LEU A 4 8.00 -12.21 -5.33
CA LEU A 4 8.35 -10.89 -4.80
C LEU A 4 7.32 -10.44 -3.75
N THR A 5 7.78 -9.64 -2.80
CA THR A 5 6.93 -8.84 -1.91
C THR A 5 6.99 -7.38 -2.33
N VAL A 6 5.86 -6.84 -2.76
CA VAL A 6 5.73 -5.46 -3.26
C VAL A 6 4.82 -4.66 -2.35
N ILE A 7 5.33 -3.52 -1.88
CA ILE A 7 4.56 -2.55 -1.10
C ILE A 7 4.20 -1.36 -1.98
N GLN A 8 2.92 -1.00 -2.04
CA GLN A 8 2.45 0.26 -2.61
C GLN A 8 2.05 1.23 -1.48
N THR A 9 2.46 2.48 -1.56
CA THR A 9 2.06 3.50 -0.57
C THR A 9 1.31 4.63 -1.23
N LEU A 10 0.20 5.06 -0.64
CA LEU A 10 -0.61 6.18 -1.11
C LEU A 10 -1.41 6.84 0.04
N PRO A 11 -1.87 8.10 -0.10
CA PRO A 11 -2.55 8.77 1.00
C PRO A 11 -3.86 8.11 1.47
N ALA A 12 -4.70 7.64 0.55
CA ALA A 12 -6.00 7.03 0.83
C ALA A 12 -6.52 6.22 -0.37
N LEU A 13 -7.37 5.21 -0.10
CA LEU A 13 -8.02 4.30 -1.04
C LEU A 13 -9.53 4.62 -1.19
N ASN A 14 -9.88 5.84 -1.58
CA ASN A 14 -11.28 6.27 -1.65
C ASN A 14 -11.96 5.91 -2.98
N ALA A 15 -11.70 6.65 -4.07
CA ALA A 15 -12.23 6.38 -5.42
C ALA A 15 -11.74 7.44 -6.42
N GLY A 16 -10.43 7.53 -6.64
CA GLY A 16 -9.83 8.42 -7.64
C GLY A 16 -9.02 7.64 -8.68
N GLY A 17 -8.47 8.34 -9.69
CA GLY A 17 -7.70 7.71 -10.76
C GLY A 17 -6.45 6.97 -10.26
N VAL A 18 -5.77 7.55 -9.27
CA VAL A 18 -4.60 6.94 -8.63
C VAL A 18 -5.00 5.68 -7.86
N GLU A 19 -6.13 5.68 -7.18
CA GLU A 19 -6.59 4.54 -6.38
C GLU A 19 -6.99 3.34 -7.25
N ARG A 20 -7.64 3.59 -8.39
CA ARG A 20 -7.97 2.53 -9.37
C ARG A 20 -6.71 1.88 -9.94
N GLY A 21 -5.70 2.66 -10.31
CA GLY A 21 -4.42 2.10 -10.74
C GLY A 21 -3.70 1.32 -9.64
N THR A 22 -3.98 1.58 -8.34
CA THR A 22 -3.37 0.83 -7.24
C THR A 22 -4.00 -0.56 -7.15
N LEU A 23 -5.33 -0.63 -7.29
CA LEU A 23 -6.07 -1.89 -7.38
C LEU A 23 -5.61 -2.72 -8.58
N GLU A 24 -5.52 -2.12 -9.77
CA GLU A 24 -5.10 -2.84 -10.98
C GLU A 24 -3.71 -3.46 -10.84
N ILE A 25 -2.73 -2.70 -10.33
CA ILE A 25 -1.37 -3.21 -10.09
C ILE A 25 -1.38 -4.27 -8.98
N ALA A 26 -2.10 -4.03 -7.88
CA ALA A 26 -2.19 -4.96 -6.77
C ALA A 26 -2.76 -6.31 -7.22
N ARG A 27 -3.86 -6.29 -7.97
CA ARG A 27 -4.49 -7.46 -8.57
C ARG A 27 -3.56 -8.18 -9.54
N ALA A 28 -2.85 -7.44 -10.40
CA ALA A 28 -1.88 -8.04 -11.33
C ALA A 28 -0.73 -8.73 -10.60
N LEU A 29 -0.22 -8.15 -9.52
CA LEU A 29 0.81 -8.76 -8.68
C LEU A 29 0.33 -10.05 -8.02
N VAL A 30 -0.87 -10.05 -7.44
CA VAL A 30 -1.49 -11.25 -6.85
C VAL A 30 -1.68 -12.33 -7.92
N ALA A 31 -2.22 -11.97 -9.09
CA ALA A 31 -2.42 -12.89 -10.21
C ALA A 31 -1.10 -13.50 -10.72
N ALA A 32 0.00 -12.75 -10.66
CA ALA A 32 1.35 -13.24 -10.97
C ALA A 32 1.99 -14.09 -9.85
N GLY A 33 1.27 -14.33 -8.75
CA GLY A 33 1.74 -15.10 -7.60
C GLY A 33 2.66 -14.34 -6.65
N HIS A 34 2.72 -13.01 -6.77
CA HIS A 34 3.49 -12.14 -5.88
C HIS A 34 2.67 -11.74 -4.66
N ARG A 35 3.37 -11.35 -3.58
CA ARG A 35 2.73 -10.77 -2.39
C ARG A 35 2.57 -9.27 -2.61
N SER A 36 1.34 -8.77 -2.55
CA SER A 36 1.01 -7.36 -2.73
C SER A 36 0.47 -6.80 -1.43
N ILE A 37 1.06 -5.69 -0.98
CA ILE A 37 0.70 -5.01 0.27
C ILE A 37 0.48 -3.53 -0.05
N VAL A 38 -0.59 -2.93 0.44
CA VAL A 38 -0.89 -1.52 0.24
C VAL A 38 -0.96 -0.81 1.60
N ILE A 39 -0.20 0.26 1.74
CA ILE A 39 -0.16 1.11 2.93
C ILE A 39 -0.85 2.43 2.62
N SER A 40 -1.95 2.74 3.32
CA SER A 40 -2.68 4.00 3.17
C SER A 40 -3.53 4.33 4.38
N ASN A 41 -4.19 5.49 4.42
CA ASN A 41 -5.18 5.81 5.46
C ASN A 41 -6.52 5.06 5.29
N GLY A 42 -6.54 3.98 4.50
CA GLY A 42 -7.77 3.26 4.16
C GLY A 42 -8.68 4.03 3.22
N GLY A 43 -9.94 3.58 3.13
CA GLY A 43 -10.97 4.15 2.27
C GLY A 43 -11.92 3.08 1.72
N ARG A 44 -12.82 3.48 0.83
CA ARG A 44 -13.90 2.61 0.31
C ARG A 44 -13.41 1.41 -0.52
N LEU A 45 -12.20 1.48 -1.06
CA LEU A 45 -11.63 0.43 -1.92
C LEU A 45 -10.80 -0.60 -1.15
N VAL A 46 -10.68 -0.49 0.18
CA VAL A 46 -9.93 -1.45 0.99
C VAL A 46 -10.55 -2.84 0.92
N GLU A 47 -11.86 -2.96 1.09
CA GLU A 47 -12.54 -4.25 1.03
C GLU A 47 -12.34 -4.94 -0.34
N GLN A 48 -12.40 -4.18 -1.43
CA GLN A 48 -12.13 -4.70 -2.77
C GLN A 48 -10.67 -5.17 -2.90
N LEU A 49 -9.71 -4.38 -2.42
CA LEU A 49 -8.30 -4.71 -2.46
C LEU A 49 -8.00 -6.03 -1.73
N GLU A 50 -8.59 -6.21 -0.55
CA GLU A 50 -8.45 -7.42 0.27
C GLU A 50 -9.14 -8.62 -0.38
N ALA A 51 -10.35 -8.43 -0.91
CA ALA A 51 -11.06 -9.46 -1.66
C ALA A 51 -10.31 -9.92 -2.92
N GLU A 52 -9.54 -9.03 -3.55
CA GLU A 52 -8.66 -9.32 -4.68
C GLU A 52 -7.31 -9.96 -4.26
N GLY A 53 -7.11 -10.23 -2.97
CA GLY A 53 -6.00 -11.01 -2.43
C GLY A 53 -4.76 -10.20 -2.03
N SER A 54 -4.88 -8.88 -1.96
CA SER A 54 -3.81 -8.00 -1.45
C SER A 54 -4.00 -7.70 0.04
N GLU A 55 -2.90 -7.42 0.74
CA GLU A 55 -2.95 -7.03 2.15
C GLU A 55 -3.08 -5.50 2.28
N HIS A 56 -3.87 -5.01 3.24
CA HIS A 56 -3.93 -3.59 3.56
C HIS A 56 -3.33 -3.31 4.95
N ILE A 57 -2.48 -2.28 5.02
CA ILE A 57 -1.98 -1.75 6.29
C ILE A 57 -2.46 -0.31 6.42
N THR A 58 -3.30 -0.07 7.41
CA THR A 58 -3.80 1.28 7.69
C THR A 58 -2.74 2.09 8.44
N LEU A 59 -2.30 3.19 7.83
CA LEU A 59 -1.37 4.14 8.44
C LEU A 59 -1.81 5.57 8.07
N PRO A 60 -1.86 6.53 9.00
CA PRO A 60 -2.37 7.87 8.74
C PRO A 60 -1.37 8.75 7.97
N VAL A 61 -1.09 8.37 6.71
CA VAL A 61 -0.15 9.02 5.79
C VAL A 61 -0.72 10.34 5.22
N HIS A 62 -2.01 10.64 5.41
CA HIS A 62 -2.65 11.81 4.78
C HIS A 62 -2.30 13.17 5.40
N ARG A 63 -1.62 13.24 6.56
CA ARG A 63 -1.52 14.49 7.32
C ARG A 63 -0.46 15.43 6.72
N LYS A 64 -0.89 16.56 6.17
CA LYS A 64 -0.03 17.67 5.71
C LYS A 64 0.42 18.57 6.88
N SER A 65 0.99 17.99 7.92
CA SER A 65 1.50 18.70 9.09
C SER A 65 2.85 18.12 9.47
N LEU A 66 3.74 18.87 10.14
CA LEU A 66 5.00 18.34 10.68
C LEU A 66 4.80 17.08 11.56
N ALA A 67 3.60 16.88 12.11
CA ALA A 67 3.23 15.66 12.82
C ALA A 67 3.24 14.37 11.97
N SER A 68 3.33 14.46 10.63
CA SER A 68 3.51 13.28 9.77
C SER A 68 4.90 12.66 9.89
N LEU A 69 5.90 13.38 10.38
CA LEU A 69 7.22 12.84 10.67
C LEU A 69 7.17 11.72 11.73
N TRP A 70 6.17 11.75 12.62
CA TRP A 70 5.95 10.67 13.60
C TRP A 70 5.54 9.35 12.95
N GLN A 71 5.06 9.38 11.70
CA GLN A 71 4.73 8.19 10.93
C GLN A 71 5.96 7.52 10.31
N ILE A 72 7.15 8.15 10.34
CA ILE A 72 8.39 7.57 9.82
C ILE A 72 8.80 6.34 10.64
N ALA A 73 8.74 6.43 11.97
CA ALA A 73 9.11 5.32 12.84
C ALA A 73 8.26 4.06 12.62
N PRO A 74 6.91 4.11 12.67
CA PRO A 74 6.08 2.94 12.40
C PRO A 74 6.20 2.46 10.95
N PHE A 75 6.31 3.37 9.97
CA PHE A 75 6.54 2.98 8.59
C PHE A 75 7.86 2.23 8.41
N LYS A 76 8.95 2.73 9.03
CA LYS A 76 10.25 2.05 9.03
C LYS A 76 10.15 0.66 9.67
N GLN A 77 9.44 0.54 10.80
CA GLN A 77 9.26 -0.75 11.47
C GLN A 77 8.54 -1.75 10.55
N ILE A 78 7.46 -1.33 9.89
CA ILE A 78 6.75 -2.14 8.89
C ILE A 78 7.70 -2.62 7.78
N LEU A 79 8.56 -1.76 7.26
CA LEU A 79 9.52 -2.14 6.23
C LEU A 79 10.58 -3.13 6.73
N LEU A 80 11.05 -2.97 7.97
CA LEU A 80 12.02 -3.87 8.60
C LEU A 80 11.43 -5.26 8.89
N ASP A 81 10.16 -5.30 9.25
CA ASP A 81 9.45 -6.55 9.56
C ASP A 81 9.08 -7.30 8.27
N ILE A 82 8.55 -6.59 7.27
CA ILE A 82 8.10 -7.19 6.00
C ILE A 82 9.28 -7.52 5.08
N LYS A 83 10.32 -6.68 5.07
CA LYS A 83 11.47 -6.76 4.15
C LYS A 83 11.04 -6.87 2.68
N PRO A 84 10.32 -5.87 2.15
CA PRO A 84 9.84 -5.93 0.77
C PRO A 84 10.99 -5.94 -0.24
N ASP A 85 10.80 -6.62 -1.37
CA ASP A 85 11.74 -6.55 -2.50
C ASP A 85 11.57 -5.21 -3.25
N ILE A 86 10.35 -4.65 -3.27
CA ILE A 86 10.02 -3.41 -3.99
C ILE A 86 9.10 -2.53 -3.14
N ILE A 87 9.41 -1.23 -3.07
CA ILE A 87 8.52 -0.20 -2.51
C ILE A 87 8.16 0.77 -3.63
N HIS A 88 6.87 0.89 -3.93
CA HIS A 88 6.32 1.80 -4.91
C HIS A 88 5.58 2.94 -4.21
N ALA A 89 6.24 4.10 -4.10
CA ALA A 89 5.66 5.28 -3.48
C ALA A 89 4.85 6.10 -4.48
N ARG A 90 3.56 6.32 -4.20
CA ARG A 90 2.66 7.10 -5.05
C ARG A 90 2.35 8.45 -4.44
N SER A 91 2.75 9.51 -5.12
CA SER A 91 2.24 10.86 -4.85
C SER A 91 0.95 11.10 -5.64
N ARG A 92 0.06 11.91 -5.06
CA ARG A 92 -0.97 12.62 -5.81
C ARG A 92 -0.41 13.91 -6.35
#